data_AF-A0A6C0K7T1-F1
#
_entry.id   AF-A0A6C0K7T1-F1
#
_cell.length_a   1.000
_cell.length_b   1.000
_cell.length_c   1.000
_cell.angle_alpha   90.00
_cell.angle_beta   90.00
_cell.angle_gamma   90.00
#
_symmetry.space_group_name_H-M   'P 1'
#
loop_
_entity.id
_entity.type
_entity.pdbx_description
1 polymer ?
#
loop_
_entity_poly.entity_id
_entity_poly.type
_entity_poly.pdbx_seq_one_letter_code
_entity_poly.pdbx_strand_id
1 'polypeptide(L)'
;MPRELKDVPMKSYLSTAPFNSYFFTYTTSSPPPTYNRVGVLSANVAGATSITCPAGRVLRENGRRLYPSAHPGVTTLMVGVFDNQSMLSGFIDPNSPVFAIYSTDRPGYLKDAVDPTGLLTDQGPPVRTNGVISSRVVSVGVLTGAGATLDLATGRVFTFTLPATAVSTVVYVSPSPPLQGVLINLIITGGTGSLSFSSTFKTSGGISISGTNTITMTFVSDGTYLWETSRTGNLF
;
A
#
# COMPACT_ATOMS: atom_id res chain seq x y z
N MET A 1 -32.17 24.41 -24.72
CA MET A 1 -30.82 24.45 -24.15
C MET A 1 -30.41 23.03 -23.80
N PRO A 2 -29.26 22.52 -24.27
CA PRO A 2 -28.79 21.21 -23.85
C PRO A 2 -28.45 21.27 -22.36
N ARG A 3 -28.92 20.28 -21.61
CA ARG A 3 -28.59 20.13 -20.20
C ARG A 3 -27.12 19.72 -20.15
N GLU A 4 -26.23 20.69 -19.91
CA GLU A 4 -24.86 20.42 -19.47
C GLU A 4 -24.96 19.53 -18.23
N LEU A 5 -24.79 18.23 -18.43
CA LEU A 5 -24.48 17.31 -17.34
C LEU A 5 -23.13 17.79 -16.84
N LYS A 6 -23.14 18.56 -15.76
CA LYS A 6 -21.97 18.82 -14.92
C LYS A 6 -21.23 17.49 -14.82
N ASP A 7 -20.06 17.39 -15.44
CA ASP A 7 -19.17 16.23 -15.38
C ASP A 7 -18.83 16.01 -13.90
N VAL A 8 -19.68 15.28 -13.20
CA VAL A 8 -19.34 14.77 -11.89
C VAL A 8 -18.35 13.66 -12.20
N PRO A 9 -17.08 13.77 -11.78
CA PRO A 9 -16.16 12.66 -11.93
C PRO A 9 -16.76 11.48 -11.17
N MET A 10 -17.30 10.54 -11.94
CA MET A 10 -17.77 9.27 -11.45
C MET A 10 -16.55 8.47 -11.02
N LYS A 11 -16.58 7.89 -9.81
CA LYS A 11 -15.45 7.11 -9.31
C LYS A 11 -15.12 6.02 -10.33
N SER A 12 -13.83 5.73 -10.47
CA SER A 12 -13.40 4.56 -11.23
C SER A 12 -12.78 3.56 -10.27
N TYR A 13 -12.69 2.32 -10.73
CA TYR A 13 -12.16 1.20 -9.98
C TYR A 13 -11.10 0.51 -10.84
N LEU A 14 -9.98 0.14 -10.25
CA LEU A 14 -8.95 -0.66 -10.89
C LEU A 14 -9.10 -2.12 -10.45
N SER A 15 -9.17 -3.06 -11.39
CA SER A 15 -9.16 -4.49 -11.04
C SER A 15 -7.74 -4.96 -10.71
N THR A 16 -7.55 -5.55 -9.53
CA THR A 16 -6.27 -6.11 -9.08
C THR A 16 -6.09 -7.56 -9.53
N ALA A 17 -7.19 -8.30 -9.73
CA ALA A 17 -7.26 -9.68 -10.23
C ALA A 17 -8.28 -9.80 -11.39
N PRO A 18 -8.33 -10.93 -12.14
CA PRO A 18 -9.42 -11.19 -13.08
C PRO A 18 -10.77 -11.13 -12.35
N PHE A 19 -11.70 -10.36 -12.88
CA PHE A 19 -12.87 -9.92 -12.13
C PHE A 19 -14.19 -10.51 -12.65
N ASN A 20 -14.16 -11.47 -13.58
CA ASN A 20 -15.37 -12.08 -14.14
C ASN A 20 -16.30 -12.65 -13.06
N SER A 21 -15.74 -13.33 -12.04
CA SER A 21 -16.51 -13.89 -10.91
C SER A 21 -17.03 -12.84 -9.93
N TYR A 22 -16.50 -11.62 -9.99
CA TYR A 22 -16.87 -10.48 -9.13
C TYR A 22 -17.67 -9.43 -9.91
N PHE A 23 -18.14 -9.79 -11.11
CA PHE A 23 -18.93 -8.94 -11.99
C PHE A 23 -20.34 -9.52 -12.12
N PHE A 24 -21.30 -8.83 -11.52
CA PHE A 24 -22.63 -9.33 -11.29
C PHE A 24 -23.65 -8.70 -12.23
N THR A 25 -24.69 -9.47 -12.56
CA THR A 25 -25.91 -8.95 -13.20
C THR A 25 -27.02 -8.94 -12.17
N TYR A 26 -27.82 -7.88 -12.15
CA TYR A 26 -29.02 -7.82 -11.33
C TYR A 26 -30.25 -7.78 -12.21
N THR A 27 -31.14 -8.76 -12.04
CA THR A 27 -32.42 -8.84 -12.74
C THR A 27 -33.56 -8.71 -11.74
N THR A 28 -34.65 -8.08 -12.18
CA THR A 28 -35.89 -8.02 -11.40
C THR A 28 -37.02 -8.66 -12.17
N SER A 29 -37.81 -9.50 -11.51
CA SER A 29 -39.04 -10.07 -12.05
C SER A 29 -40.21 -9.76 -11.13
N SER A 30 -41.43 -9.81 -11.67
CA SER A 30 -42.67 -9.70 -10.91
C SER A 30 -43.55 -10.89 -11.29
N PRO A 31 -43.28 -12.08 -10.73
CA PRO A 31 -44.01 -13.28 -11.12
C PRO A 31 -45.47 -13.21 -10.64
N PRO A 32 -46.44 -13.56 -11.50
CA PRO A 32 -47.82 -13.77 -11.08
C PRO A 32 -47.92 -15.03 -10.20
N PRO A 33 -48.90 -15.12 -9.28
CA PRO A 33 -50.00 -14.17 -9.04
C PRO A 33 -49.66 -13.07 -8.02
N THR A 34 -48.54 -13.17 -7.32
CA THR A 34 -48.23 -12.29 -6.18
C THR A 34 -47.80 -10.89 -6.60
N TYR A 35 -47.33 -10.70 -7.84
CA TYR A 35 -46.77 -9.45 -8.37
C TYR A 35 -45.68 -8.79 -7.51
N ASN A 36 -45.15 -9.52 -6.53
CA ASN A 36 -44.07 -9.06 -5.69
C ASN A 36 -42.80 -8.97 -6.53
N ARG A 37 -42.13 -7.81 -6.47
CA ARG A 37 -40.87 -7.60 -7.18
C ARG A 37 -39.79 -8.45 -6.51
N VAL A 38 -39.33 -9.48 -7.21
CA VAL A 38 -38.19 -10.30 -6.80
C VAL A 38 -36.96 -9.79 -7.54
N GLY A 39 -35.84 -9.73 -6.85
CA GLY A 39 -34.53 -9.35 -7.37
C GLY A 39 -33.56 -10.51 -7.21
N VAL A 40 -32.76 -10.76 -8.23
CA VAL A 40 -31.70 -11.77 -8.17
C VAL A 40 -30.40 -11.12 -8.63
N LEU A 41 -29.39 -11.18 -7.75
CA LEU A 41 -28.02 -10.86 -8.10
C LEU A 41 -27.32 -12.14 -8.53
N SER A 42 -26.96 -12.23 -9.81
CA SER A 42 -26.29 -13.40 -10.37
C SER A 42 -24.82 -13.07 -10.63
N ALA A 43 -23.94 -13.97 -10.21
CA ALA A 43 -22.52 -13.92 -10.58
C ALA A 43 -22.35 -14.14 -12.09
N ASN A 44 -21.30 -13.53 -12.64
CA ASN A 44 -20.93 -13.54 -14.06
C ASN A 44 -21.94 -12.83 -14.98
N VAL A 45 -21.58 -11.61 -15.37
CA VAL A 45 -22.17 -10.95 -16.55
C VAL A 45 -21.97 -11.84 -17.79
N ALA A 46 -22.98 -11.93 -18.66
CA ALA A 46 -22.86 -12.70 -19.90
C ALA A 46 -21.64 -12.23 -20.72
N GLY A 47 -20.78 -13.17 -21.11
CA GLY A 47 -19.51 -12.87 -21.81
C GLY A 47 -18.34 -12.47 -20.91
N ALA A 48 -18.54 -12.37 -19.59
CA ALA A 48 -17.45 -12.18 -18.64
C ALA A 48 -16.67 -13.48 -18.45
N THR A 49 -15.40 -13.47 -18.88
CA THR A 49 -14.43 -14.54 -18.71
C THR A 49 -13.13 -13.96 -18.16
N SER A 50 -12.21 -14.77 -17.67
CA SER A 50 -10.89 -14.28 -17.23
C SER A 50 -10.11 -13.57 -18.36
N ILE A 51 -10.43 -13.87 -19.62
CA ILE A 51 -9.83 -13.26 -20.82
C ILE A 51 -10.45 -11.88 -21.11
N THR A 52 -11.78 -11.77 -21.03
CA THR A 52 -12.50 -10.50 -21.31
C THR A 52 -12.50 -9.55 -20.13
N CYS A 53 -12.39 -10.08 -18.91
CA CYS A 53 -12.34 -9.35 -17.65
C CYS A 53 -11.01 -9.61 -16.92
N PRO A 54 -9.85 -9.34 -17.54
CA PRO A 54 -8.57 -9.61 -16.91
C PRO A 54 -8.30 -8.60 -15.79
N ALA A 55 -7.28 -8.91 -15.03
CA ALA A 55 -6.74 -8.02 -14.03
C ALA A 55 -6.14 -6.77 -14.71
N GLY A 56 -6.36 -5.57 -14.15
CA GLY A 56 -5.71 -4.31 -14.53
C GLY A 56 -6.61 -3.38 -15.32
N ARG A 57 -7.91 -3.68 -15.38
CA ARG A 57 -8.91 -2.88 -16.07
C ARG A 57 -9.38 -1.73 -15.19
N VAL A 58 -9.61 -0.58 -15.83
CA VAL A 58 -10.25 0.57 -15.19
C VAL A 58 -11.74 0.51 -15.49
N LEU A 59 -12.52 0.15 -14.49
CA LEU A 59 -13.97 0.11 -14.52
C LEU A 59 -14.51 1.48 -14.13
N ARG A 60 -15.43 2.02 -14.92
CA ARG A 60 -16.00 3.36 -14.70
C ARG A 60 -17.41 3.20 -14.15
N GLU A 61 -17.75 3.93 -13.09
CA GLU A 61 -19.14 3.97 -12.61
C GLU A 61 -20.09 4.45 -13.73
N ASN A 62 -21.29 3.87 -13.78
CA ASN A 62 -22.35 4.24 -14.72
C ASN A 62 -23.57 4.89 -14.03
N GLY A 63 -23.45 5.22 -12.74
CA GLY A 63 -24.49 5.85 -11.93
C GLY A 63 -25.57 4.91 -11.37
N ARG A 64 -25.54 3.62 -11.71
CA ARG A 64 -26.47 2.63 -11.12
C ARG A 64 -25.91 2.16 -9.78
N ARG A 65 -26.79 1.97 -8.79
CA ARG A 65 -26.43 1.45 -7.46
C ARG A 65 -27.52 0.52 -6.94
N LEU A 66 -27.13 -0.55 -6.28
CA LEU A 66 -28.04 -1.43 -5.55
C LEU A 66 -27.71 -1.35 -4.07
N TYR A 67 -28.70 -0.97 -3.27
CA TYR A 67 -28.57 -0.84 -1.83
C TYR A 67 -29.19 -2.04 -1.13
N PRO A 68 -28.57 -2.54 -0.04
CA PRO A 68 -29.19 -3.52 0.84
C PRO A 68 -30.56 -3.05 1.32
N SER A 69 -31.50 -3.98 1.49
CA SER A 69 -32.90 -3.74 1.89
C SER A 69 -33.79 -3.01 0.87
N ALA A 70 -33.23 -2.18 -0.02
CA ALA A 70 -33.99 -1.54 -1.10
C ALA A 70 -34.10 -2.43 -2.35
N HIS A 71 -33.14 -3.32 -2.56
CA HIS A 71 -33.09 -4.25 -3.69
C HIS A 71 -33.11 -5.68 -3.17
N PRO A 72 -34.18 -6.46 -3.44
CA PRO A 72 -34.25 -7.85 -2.99
C PRO A 72 -33.08 -8.68 -3.50
N GLY A 73 -32.51 -9.54 -2.65
CA GLY A 73 -31.36 -10.39 -3.00
C GLY A 73 -30.00 -9.68 -2.98
N VAL A 74 -29.95 -8.39 -2.60
CA VAL A 74 -28.70 -7.63 -2.44
C VAL A 74 -28.40 -7.43 -0.96
N THR A 75 -27.28 -7.97 -0.49
CA THR A 75 -26.85 -7.91 0.91
C THR A 75 -25.80 -6.85 1.19
N THR A 76 -24.98 -6.49 0.19
CA THR A 76 -23.98 -5.41 0.26
C THR A 76 -24.26 -4.34 -0.79
N LEU A 77 -23.69 -3.13 -0.62
CA LEU A 77 -23.81 -2.08 -1.62
C LEU A 77 -23.13 -2.55 -2.92
N MET A 78 -23.87 -2.57 -4.02
CA MET A 78 -23.32 -2.87 -5.34
C MET A 78 -23.30 -1.62 -6.20
N VAL A 79 -22.20 -1.42 -6.91
CA VAL A 79 -21.98 -0.25 -7.77
C VAL A 79 -21.97 -0.68 -9.23
N GLY A 80 -22.79 -0.01 -10.03
CA GLY A 80 -22.87 -0.22 -11.46
C GLY A 80 -21.65 0.35 -12.16
N VAL A 81 -20.95 -0.50 -12.92
CA VAL A 81 -19.75 -0.13 -13.65
C VAL A 81 -19.80 -0.64 -15.10
N PHE A 82 -18.97 -0.06 -15.95
CA PHE A 82 -18.70 -0.56 -17.29
C PHE A 82 -17.19 -0.67 -17.53
N ASP A 83 -16.78 -1.70 -18.27
CA ASP A 83 -15.43 -1.84 -18.80
C ASP A 83 -15.40 -1.30 -20.23
N ASN A 84 -14.55 -0.29 -20.50
CA ASN A 84 -14.49 0.36 -21.80
C ASN A 84 -13.78 -0.47 -22.88
N GLN A 85 -13.07 -1.53 -22.49
CA GLN A 85 -12.36 -2.39 -23.42
C GLN A 85 -13.19 -3.61 -23.84
N SER A 86 -13.87 -4.29 -22.89
CA SER A 86 -14.80 -5.38 -23.23
C SER A 86 -16.21 -4.92 -23.59
N MET A 87 -16.55 -3.64 -23.33
CA MET A 87 -17.90 -3.07 -23.47
C MET A 87 -18.97 -3.76 -22.60
N LEU A 88 -18.56 -4.57 -21.63
CA LEU A 88 -19.46 -5.22 -20.68
C LEU A 88 -19.85 -4.24 -19.57
N SER A 89 -21.08 -4.37 -19.09
CA SER A 89 -21.60 -3.59 -17.97
C SER A 89 -22.29 -4.49 -16.96
N GLY A 90 -22.20 -4.12 -15.68
CA GLY A 90 -22.70 -4.93 -14.59
C GLY A 90 -22.49 -4.21 -13.27
N PHE A 91 -22.52 -4.98 -12.19
CA PHE A 91 -22.35 -4.49 -10.83
C PHE A 91 -21.11 -5.12 -10.20
N ILE A 92 -20.40 -4.35 -9.39
CA ILE A 92 -19.29 -4.84 -8.57
C ILE A 92 -19.57 -4.52 -7.10
N ASP A 93 -19.01 -5.32 -6.21
CA ASP A 93 -18.85 -4.92 -4.81
C ASP A 93 -17.62 -3.99 -4.72
N PRO A 94 -17.80 -2.69 -4.45
CA PRO A 94 -16.70 -1.74 -4.42
C PRO A 94 -15.71 -1.98 -3.27
N ASN A 95 -16.08 -2.79 -2.28
CA ASN A 95 -15.25 -3.15 -1.14
C ASN A 95 -14.55 -4.51 -1.33
N SER A 96 -14.78 -5.22 -2.44
CA SER A 96 -14.07 -6.47 -2.72
C SER A 96 -12.56 -6.22 -2.89
N PRO A 97 -11.67 -7.10 -2.39
CA PRO A 97 -10.22 -6.97 -2.57
C PRO A 97 -9.77 -7.05 -4.04
N VAL A 98 -10.68 -7.45 -4.94
CA VAL A 98 -10.45 -7.47 -6.39
C VAL A 98 -10.48 -6.05 -7.00
N PHE A 99 -11.09 -5.08 -6.32
CA PHE A 99 -11.24 -3.72 -6.84
C PHE A 99 -10.59 -2.70 -5.93
N ALA A 100 -9.72 -1.88 -6.49
CA ALA A 100 -9.17 -0.70 -5.84
C ALA A 100 -9.93 0.54 -6.31
N ILE A 101 -10.21 1.48 -5.41
CA ILE A 101 -10.69 2.79 -5.85
C ILE A 101 -9.59 3.46 -6.66
N TYR A 102 -9.92 3.80 -7.90
CA TYR A 102 -9.06 4.52 -8.82
C TYR A 102 -9.74 5.85 -9.12
N SER A 103 -9.37 6.89 -8.37
CA SER A 103 -9.81 8.25 -8.65
C SER A 103 -8.60 9.16 -8.56
N THR A 104 -8.28 9.83 -9.67
CA THR A 104 -7.23 10.85 -9.71
C THR A 104 -7.67 12.17 -9.04
N ASP A 105 -8.97 12.32 -8.79
CA ASP A 105 -9.57 13.64 -8.53
C ASP A 105 -10.18 13.79 -7.12
N ARG A 106 -10.17 12.74 -6.27
CA ARG A 106 -10.73 12.82 -4.90
C ARG A 106 -9.94 12.01 -3.86
N PRO A 107 -9.76 12.54 -2.64
CA PRO A 107 -9.20 11.78 -1.52
C PRO A 107 -10.17 10.67 -1.09
N GLY A 108 -9.75 9.42 -1.22
CA GLY A 108 -10.53 8.24 -0.88
C GLY A 108 -10.34 7.84 0.57
N TYR A 109 -11.22 8.31 1.46
CA TYR A 109 -11.41 7.66 2.77
C TYR A 109 -12.78 6.98 2.78
N LEU A 110 -12.77 5.66 2.94
CA LEU A 110 -13.94 4.84 3.26
C LEU A 110 -13.60 4.03 4.51
N LYS A 111 -14.61 3.75 5.34
CA LYS A 111 -14.47 2.93 6.54
C LYS A 111 -14.14 1.48 6.14
N ASP A 112 -13.21 0.86 6.85
CA ASP A 112 -12.72 -0.50 6.58
C ASP A 112 -13.87 -1.53 6.54
N ALA A 113 -13.87 -2.38 5.51
CA ALA A 113 -14.76 -3.52 5.40
C ALA A 113 -14.10 -4.78 6.02
N VAL A 114 -14.88 -5.85 6.20
CA VAL A 114 -14.39 -7.15 6.68
C VAL A 114 -14.43 -8.12 5.51
N ASP A 115 -13.31 -8.79 5.24
CA ASP A 115 -13.19 -9.77 4.17
C ASP A 115 -14.21 -10.90 4.39
N PRO A 116 -15.08 -11.22 3.41
CA PRO A 116 -16.00 -12.37 3.49
C PRO A 116 -15.28 -13.71 3.66
N THR A 117 -13.98 -13.77 3.37
CA THR A 117 -13.09 -14.91 3.56
C THR A 117 -11.98 -14.58 4.54
N GLY A 118 -11.94 -15.27 5.69
CA GLY A 118 -10.86 -15.08 6.68
C GLY A 118 -11.10 -13.99 7.72
N LEU A 119 -12.20 -13.23 7.63
CA LEU A 119 -12.68 -12.28 8.66
C LEU A 119 -11.68 -11.18 9.05
N LEU A 120 -10.71 -10.87 8.19
CA LEU A 120 -9.76 -9.79 8.43
C LEU A 120 -10.39 -8.44 8.07
N THR A 121 -10.05 -7.40 8.82
CA THR A 121 -10.46 -6.01 8.53
C THR A 121 -9.52 -5.42 7.49
N ASP A 122 -10.06 -4.90 6.39
CA ASP A 122 -9.29 -4.35 5.27
C ASP A 122 -8.47 -3.14 5.72
N GLN A 123 -7.13 -3.22 5.63
CA GLN A 123 -6.19 -2.19 6.10
C GLN A 123 -5.90 -1.09 5.05
N GLY A 124 -6.70 -1.01 4.00
CA GLY A 124 -6.51 -0.06 2.91
C GLY A 124 -6.91 -0.62 1.54
N PRO A 125 -6.89 0.22 0.50
CA PRO A 125 -7.25 -0.21 -0.84
C PRO A 125 -6.23 -1.21 -1.40
N PRO A 126 -6.68 -2.23 -2.16
CA PRO A 126 -5.77 -3.19 -2.77
C PRO A 126 -4.87 -2.48 -3.80
N VAL A 127 -3.58 -2.82 -3.81
CA VAL A 127 -2.61 -2.26 -4.76
C VAL A 127 -2.27 -3.32 -5.80
N ARG A 128 -2.47 -3.00 -7.08
CA ARG A 128 -1.94 -3.81 -8.17
C ARG A 128 -0.56 -3.31 -8.56
N THR A 129 0.46 -4.12 -8.35
CA THR A 129 1.78 -3.90 -8.95
C THR A 129 1.98 -4.92 -10.06
N ASN A 130 2.30 -4.48 -11.28
CA ASN A 130 2.76 -5.36 -12.36
C ASN A 130 4.21 -5.86 -12.12
N GLY A 131 4.61 -6.02 -10.86
CA GLY A 131 5.96 -6.33 -10.42
C GLY A 131 5.96 -6.79 -8.95
N VAL A 132 7.12 -7.21 -8.46
CA VAL A 132 7.28 -7.75 -7.09
C VAL A 132 7.11 -6.62 -6.06
N ILE A 133 6.07 -6.69 -5.22
CA ILE A 133 6.04 -5.93 -3.96
C ILE A 133 6.94 -6.66 -2.97
N SER A 134 8.17 -6.20 -2.82
CA SER A 134 9.04 -6.71 -1.77
C SER A 134 8.94 -5.81 -0.54
N SER A 135 8.13 -6.24 0.43
CA SER A 135 8.30 -5.80 1.82
C SER A 135 9.52 -6.54 2.36
N ARG A 136 10.71 -5.99 2.14
CA ARG A 136 11.94 -6.57 2.69
C ARG A 136 12.28 -5.75 3.94
N VAL A 137 11.75 -6.16 5.10
CA VAL A 137 12.37 -5.81 6.38
C VAL A 137 13.65 -6.61 6.45
N VAL A 138 14.69 -6.06 5.84
CA VAL A 138 15.98 -6.74 5.77
C VAL A 138 16.79 -6.34 6.98
N SER A 139 16.98 -7.35 7.83
CA SER A 139 17.88 -7.50 8.98
C SER A 139 17.95 -6.34 9.99
N VAL A 140 17.59 -6.63 11.24
CA VAL A 140 18.12 -5.91 12.40
C VAL A 140 19.54 -6.40 12.61
N GLY A 141 20.52 -5.74 11.99
CA GLY A 141 21.93 -5.99 12.29
C GLY A 141 22.24 -5.44 13.69
N VAL A 142 22.50 -6.32 14.66
CA VAL A 142 23.04 -5.92 15.98
C VAL A 142 24.55 -5.76 15.81
N LEU A 143 25.02 -4.54 15.95
CA LEU A 143 26.42 -4.20 15.78
C LEU A 143 27.02 -3.89 17.16
N THR A 144 28.12 -4.58 17.51
CA THR A 144 28.86 -4.40 18.77
C THR A 144 30.35 -4.28 18.49
N GLY A 145 31.03 -3.27 19.05
CA GLY A 145 32.49 -3.11 18.99
C GLY A 145 32.98 -1.79 18.40
N ALA A 146 34.31 -1.66 18.26
CA ALA A 146 35.01 -0.45 17.80
C ALA A 146 34.89 -0.15 16.28
N GLY A 147 34.11 -0.96 15.55
CA GLY A 147 33.81 -0.75 14.13
C GLY A 147 32.55 -1.52 13.74
N ALA A 148 31.67 -0.89 12.97
CA ALA A 148 30.34 -1.42 12.67
C ALA A 148 30.04 -1.29 11.19
N THR A 149 29.80 -2.39 10.48
CA THR A 149 29.52 -2.35 9.03
C THR A 149 28.04 -2.55 8.76
N LEU A 150 27.39 -1.58 8.10
CA LEU A 150 26.02 -1.71 7.62
C LEU A 150 26.02 -2.44 6.27
N ASP A 151 25.48 -3.66 6.24
CA ASP A 151 25.31 -4.41 4.98
C ASP A 151 24.02 -3.98 4.25
N LEU A 152 24.16 -3.04 3.33
CA LEU A 152 23.13 -2.53 2.44
C LEU A 152 22.73 -3.50 1.33
N ALA A 153 23.40 -4.64 1.12
CA ALA A 153 22.85 -5.69 0.27
C ALA A 153 21.71 -6.43 0.98
N THR A 154 21.79 -6.52 2.31
CA THR A 154 20.90 -7.34 3.15
C THR A 154 20.21 -6.57 4.26
N GLY A 155 20.29 -5.24 4.29
CA GLY A 155 19.82 -4.43 5.42
C GLY A 155 19.25 -3.08 5.01
N ARG A 156 18.14 -2.65 5.63
CA ARG A 156 17.57 -1.29 5.44
C ARG A 156 17.29 -0.58 6.78
N VAL A 157 17.14 -1.32 7.86
CA VAL A 157 16.95 -0.78 9.21
C VAL A 157 17.96 -1.44 10.15
N PHE A 158 18.94 -0.69 10.63
CA PHE A 158 20.00 -1.21 11.48
C PHE A 158 19.82 -0.74 12.92
N THR A 159 20.11 -1.59 13.90
CA THR A 159 20.10 -1.21 15.32
C THR A 159 21.48 -1.36 15.92
N PHE A 160 22.12 -0.25 16.24
CA PHE A 160 23.38 -0.21 16.94
C PHE A 160 23.12 -0.09 18.45
N THR A 161 23.59 -1.05 19.25
CA THR A 161 23.46 -0.98 20.72
C THR A 161 24.83 -0.65 21.31
N LEU A 162 24.95 0.52 21.94
CA LEU A 162 26.17 0.88 22.64
C LEU A 162 26.27 0.11 23.97
N PRO A 163 27.46 -0.39 24.33
CA PRO A 163 27.68 -0.98 25.65
C PRO A 163 27.58 0.08 26.76
N ALA A 164 27.42 -0.37 28.00
CA ALA A 164 27.35 0.51 29.17
C ALA A 164 28.65 1.30 29.42
N THR A 165 29.79 0.82 28.91
CA THR A 165 31.09 1.49 28.99
C THR A 165 31.26 2.45 27.80
N ALA A 166 31.89 3.60 28.03
CA ALA A 166 32.21 4.57 26.98
C ALA A 166 33.03 3.92 25.85
N VAL A 167 32.46 3.89 24.63
CA VAL A 167 33.12 3.39 23.42
C VAL A 167 33.01 4.43 22.31
N SER A 168 34.08 4.55 21.52
CA SER A 168 34.05 5.24 20.24
C SER A 168 33.99 4.23 19.10
N THR A 169 32.99 4.34 18.24
CA THR A 169 32.77 3.42 17.13
C THR A 169 32.69 4.17 15.81
N VAL A 170 33.36 3.64 14.78
CA VAL A 170 33.22 4.11 13.40
C VAL A 170 32.23 3.22 12.64
N VAL A 171 31.26 3.81 11.97
CA VAL A 171 30.29 3.10 11.12
C VAL A 171 30.74 3.11 9.66
N TYR A 172 30.77 1.92 9.06
CA TYR A 172 31.10 1.67 7.66
C TYR A 172 29.87 1.16 6.91
N VAL A 173 29.94 1.14 5.58
CA VAL A 173 28.93 0.53 4.71
C VAL A 173 29.52 -0.56 3.83
N SER A 174 28.71 -1.57 3.54
CA SER A 174 28.97 -2.61 2.55
C SER A 174 27.68 -2.85 1.75
N PRO A 175 27.71 -3.03 0.42
CA PRO A 175 28.83 -2.74 -0.45
C PRO A 175 29.16 -1.22 -0.45
N SER A 176 30.39 -0.92 -0.84
CA SER A 176 30.84 0.45 -1.15
C SER A 176 31.27 0.46 -2.63
N PRO A 177 30.65 1.28 -3.50
CA PRO A 177 29.65 2.29 -3.19
C PRO A 177 28.26 1.71 -2.83
N PRO A 178 27.43 2.47 -2.08
CA PRO A 178 26.09 2.04 -1.67
C PRO A 178 25.13 1.94 -2.88
N LEU A 179 24.08 1.14 -2.76
CA LEU A 179 23.05 0.98 -3.80
C LEU A 179 22.25 2.27 -3.99
N GLN A 180 22.09 2.75 -5.23
CA GLN A 180 21.36 3.99 -5.52
C GLN A 180 19.87 3.90 -5.14
N GLY A 181 19.31 5.01 -4.64
CA GLY A 181 17.89 5.15 -4.32
C GLY A 181 17.45 4.44 -3.03
N VAL A 182 18.40 3.88 -2.28
CA VAL A 182 18.10 3.15 -1.05
C VAL A 182 17.92 4.11 0.12
N LEU A 183 16.81 3.97 0.85
CA LEU A 183 16.59 4.56 2.17
C LEU A 183 17.11 3.62 3.27
N ILE A 184 17.86 4.18 4.21
CA ILE A 184 18.43 3.47 5.36
C ILE A 184 18.02 4.17 6.64
N ASN A 185 17.57 3.39 7.63
CA ASN A 185 17.36 3.87 8.99
C ASN A 185 18.39 3.24 9.91
N LEU A 186 19.10 4.08 10.67
CA LEU A 186 19.99 3.66 11.73
C LEU A 186 19.38 4.06 13.07
N ILE A 187 19.10 3.08 13.90
CA ILE A 187 18.60 3.25 15.26
C ILE A 187 19.77 2.95 16.19
N ILE A 188 20.06 3.86 17.11
CA ILE A 188 21.13 3.73 18.08
C ILE A 188 20.48 3.73 19.45
N THR A 189 20.83 2.76 20.28
CA THR A 189 20.22 2.56 21.61
C THR A 189 21.27 2.28 22.67
N GLY A 190 20.94 2.65 23.92
CA GLY A 190 21.69 2.28 25.11
C GLY A 190 23.02 3.02 25.32
N GLY A 191 23.66 2.73 26.46
CA GLY A 191 25.07 2.97 26.71
C GLY A 191 25.51 4.42 26.93
N THR A 192 26.82 4.64 26.80
CA THR A 192 27.45 5.96 26.71
C THR A 192 28.58 5.83 25.69
N GLY A 193 28.78 6.82 24.82
CA GLY A 193 29.80 6.71 23.78
C GLY A 193 29.68 7.73 22.67
N SER A 194 30.52 7.59 21.65
CA SER A 194 30.50 8.41 20.45
C SER A 194 30.47 7.56 19.19
N LEU A 195 29.64 7.94 18.24
CA LEU A 195 29.57 7.37 16.91
C LEU A 195 30.16 8.36 15.90
N SER A 196 31.10 7.88 15.09
CA SER A 196 31.56 8.58 13.88
C SER A 196 31.25 7.72 12.66
N PHE A 197 31.29 8.34 11.48
CA PHE A 197 30.92 7.70 10.24
C PHE A 197 32.09 7.71 9.27
N SER A 198 32.17 6.67 8.43
CA SER A 198 33.13 6.64 7.33
C SER A 198 32.85 7.76 6.32
N SER A 199 33.81 8.03 5.43
CA SER A 199 33.72 9.06 4.39
C SER A 199 32.55 8.88 3.41
N THR A 200 31.97 7.68 3.36
CA THR A 200 30.79 7.35 2.55
C THR A 200 29.52 8.03 3.07
N PHE A 201 29.45 8.33 4.36
CA PHE A 201 28.34 9.08 4.94
C PHE A 201 28.59 10.58 4.83
N LYS A 202 27.55 11.31 4.40
CA LYS A 202 27.46 12.76 4.45
C LYS A 202 26.50 13.11 5.57
N THR A 203 27.03 13.14 6.78
CA THR A 203 26.33 13.50 8.01
C THR A 203 26.66 14.93 8.38
N SER A 204 25.80 15.52 9.22
CA SER A 204 26.03 16.84 9.83
C SER A 204 27.12 16.82 10.91
N GLY A 205 27.59 15.64 11.32
CA GLY A 205 28.61 15.43 12.35
C GLY A 205 28.48 14.07 13.04
N GLY A 206 29.37 13.81 13.99
CA GLY A 206 29.29 12.61 14.86
C GLY A 206 28.06 12.64 15.79
N ILE A 207 27.93 11.60 16.61
CA ILE A 207 26.88 11.51 17.63
C ILE A 207 27.50 11.15 18.97
N SER A 208 27.17 11.90 20.01
CA SER A 208 27.55 11.61 21.38
C SER A 208 26.31 11.18 22.12
N ILE A 209 26.39 10.03 22.78
CA ILE A 209 25.28 9.42 23.49
C ILE A 209 25.67 9.37 24.95
N SER A 210 24.86 10.00 25.79
CA SER A 210 24.93 9.87 27.24
C SER A 210 23.64 9.22 27.75
N GLY A 211 23.78 8.17 28.54
CA GLY A 211 22.64 7.44 29.11
C GLY A 211 21.80 6.65 28.09
N THR A 212 20.61 6.20 28.52
CA THR A 212 19.73 5.28 27.76
C THR A 212 18.90 5.97 26.68
N ASN A 213 19.52 6.86 25.90
CA ASN A 213 18.84 7.56 24.81
C ASN A 213 18.70 6.68 23.57
N THR A 214 17.61 6.89 22.83
CA THR A 214 17.41 6.31 21.49
C THR A 214 17.57 7.41 20.46
N ILE A 215 18.52 7.23 19.55
CA ILE A 215 18.74 8.15 18.43
C ILE A 215 18.38 7.42 17.16
N THR A 216 17.60 8.05 16.30
CA THR A 216 17.30 7.54 14.97
C THR A 216 17.86 8.50 13.95
N MET A 217 18.44 7.95 12.90
CA MET A 217 18.91 8.67 11.74
C MET A 217 18.39 8.02 10.47
N THR A 218 18.04 8.85 9.50
CA THR A 218 17.64 8.37 8.17
C THR A 218 18.64 8.88 7.14
N PHE A 219 18.99 8.01 6.20
CA PHE A 219 19.87 8.29 5.08
C PHE A 219 19.23 7.90 3.76
N VAL A 220 19.57 8.64 2.70
CA VAL A 220 19.27 8.27 1.31
C VAL A 220 20.55 8.11 0.51
N SER A 221 20.64 7.05 -0.27
CA SER A 221 21.79 6.75 -1.13
C SER A 221 21.63 7.35 -2.52
N ASP A 222 22.64 8.06 -3.01
CA ASP A 222 22.71 8.53 -4.41
C ASP A 222 23.45 7.54 -5.34
N GLY A 223 23.95 6.42 -4.80
CA GLY A 223 24.79 5.45 -5.52
C GLY A 223 26.29 5.63 -5.30
N THR A 224 26.72 6.63 -4.52
CA THR A 224 28.12 6.90 -4.15
C THR A 224 28.23 7.20 -2.65
N TYR A 225 27.31 7.99 -2.12
CA TYR A 225 27.27 8.45 -0.73
C TYR A 225 25.90 8.20 -0.09
N LEU A 226 25.90 8.16 1.24
CA LEU A 226 24.70 8.20 2.05
C LEU A 226 24.48 9.60 2.62
N TRP A 227 23.43 10.26 2.18
CA TRP A 227 23.06 11.60 2.63
C TRP A 227 22.10 11.51 3.80
N GLU A 228 22.46 12.14 4.92
CA GLU A 228 21.58 12.25 6.08
C GLU A 228 20.36 13.12 5.71
N THR A 229 19.17 12.59 5.92
CA THR A 229 17.90 13.31 5.69
C THR A 229 17.21 13.69 6.98
N SER A 230 17.48 12.96 8.08
CA SER A 230 16.94 13.27 9.40
C SER A 230 17.80 12.67 10.51
N ARG A 231 17.74 13.29 11.70
CA ARG A 231 18.24 12.73 12.96
C ARG A 231 17.41 13.21 14.14
N THR A 232 17.35 12.41 15.21
CA THR A 232 16.70 12.77 16.49
C THR A 232 17.69 13.13 17.61
N GLY A 233 19.00 13.05 17.37
CA GLY A 233 20.06 13.29 18.36
C GLY A 233 20.81 14.62 18.20
N ASN A 234 21.45 15.09 19.28
CA ASN A 234 22.21 16.36 19.31
C ASN A 234 23.56 16.26 18.58
N LEU A 235 24.02 17.38 18.01
CA LEU A 235 25.30 17.55 17.32
C LEU A 235 26.43 17.94 18.29
N PHE A 236 27.68 17.63 17.90
CA PHE A 236 28.90 18.25 18.41
C PHE A 236 29.96 18.28 17.30
#